data_AF-A0A846A8I0-F1
#
_entry.id   AF-A0A846A8I0-F1
#
_cell.length_a   1.000
_cell.length_b   1.000
_cell.length_c   1.000
_cell.angle_alpha   90.00
_cell.angle_beta   90.00
_cell.angle_gamma   90.00
#
_symmetry.space_group_name_H-M   'P 1'
#
loop_
_entity.id
_entity.type
_entity.pdbx_description
1 polymer ?
#
loop_
_entity_poly.entity_id
_entity_poly.type
_entity_poly.pdbx_seq_one_letter_code
_entity_poly.pdbx_strand_id
1 'polypeptide(L)' 'MTNKANVIGTGFPFYREQNYTDFLTFAHVVENVGRKENVLVNNIPSNIPLL' A
#
# COMPACT_ATOMS: atom_id res chain seq x y z
N MET A 1 -20.23 14.65 6.52
CA MET A 1 -19.93 13.70 5.42
C MET A 1 -18.79 12.82 5.87
N THR A 2 -19.06 11.56 6.20
CA THR A 2 -17.99 10.61 6.52
C THR A 2 -17.29 10.29 5.21
N ASN A 3 -16.10 10.85 5.02
CA ASN A 3 -15.26 10.61 3.84
C ASN A 3 -14.76 9.17 3.95
N LYS A 4 -15.62 8.22 3.59
CA LYS A 4 -15.35 6.79 3.66
C LYS A 4 -14.26 6.57 2.63
N ALA A 5 -13.03 6.36 3.08
CA ALA A 5 -11.93 6.02 2.19
C ALA A 5 -12.40 4.88 1.28
N ASN A 6 -12.24 5.04 -0.03
CA ASN A 6 -12.55 3.96 -0.98
C ASN A 6 -11.54 2.84 -0.73
N VAL A 7 -11.92 1.90 0.13
CA VAL A 7 -11.11 0.71 0.44
C VAL A 7 -11.24 -0.24 -0.74
N ILE A 8 -10.13 -0.43 -1.46
CA ILE A 8 -10.03 -1.28 -2.66
C ILE A 8 -9.29 -2.59 -2.40
N GLY A 9 -8.77 -2.79 -1.18
CA GLY A 9 -8.00 -3.97 -0.81
C GLY A 9 -7.43 -3.90 0.61
N THR A 10 -6.79 -4.98 1.04
CA THR A 10 -6.05 -5.08 2.30
C THR A 10 -4.64 -5.57 2.05
N GLY A 11 -3.77 -5.42 3.04
CA GLY A 11 -2.42 -5.93 3.01
C GLY A 11 -1.77 -5.89 4.39
N PHE A 12 -0.54 -6.38 4.47
CA PHE A 12 0.17 -6.58 5.72
C PHE A 12 1.56 -5.93 5.65
N PRO A 13 1.87 -4.95 6.51
CA PRO A 13 3.22 -4.45 6.66
C PRO A 13 4.06 -5.51 7.40
N PHE A 14 5.14 -6.00 6.80
CA PHE A 14 5.99 -7.03 7.42
C PHE A 14 7.41 -6.55 7.73
N TYR A 15 7.80 -5.37 7.25
CA TYR A 15 9.07 -4.74 7.58
C TYR A 15 8.93 -3.20 7.57
N ARG A 16 9.60 -2.51 8.49
CA ARG A 16 9.55 -1.04 8.60
C ARG A 16 10.89 -0.46 9.06
N GLU A 17 11.33 0.55 8.34
CA GLU A 17 12.40 1.48 8.73
C GLU A 17 11.84 2.90 8.91
N GLN A 18 12.70 3.87 9.28
CA GLN A 18 12.28 5.27 9.47
C GLN A 18 11.64 5.88 8.21
N ASN A 19 12.10 5.50 7.02
CA ASN A 19 11.72 6.14 5.76
C ASN A 19 11.05 5.21 4.74
N TYR A 20 10.86 3.92 5.07
CA TYR A 20 10.13 2.99 4.20
C TYR A 20 9.43 1.88 4.99
N THR A 21 8.43 1.28 4.36
CA THR A 21 7.71 0.11 4.89
C THR A 21 7.49 -0.89 3.76
N ASP A 22 7.91 -2.14 3.97
CA ASP A 22 7.56 -3.21 3.05
C ASP A 22 6.15 -3.71 3.37
N PHE A 23 5.31 -3.76 2.35
CA PHE A 23 3.89 -4.05 2.45
C PHE A 23 3.50 -5.17 1.49
N LEU A 24 2.98 -6.25 2.04
CA LEU A 24 2.46 -7.36 1.28
C LEU A 24 1.00 -7.09 0.92
N THR A 25 0.67 -7.10 -0.36
CA THR A 25 -0.71 -7.00 -0.85
C THR A 25 -0.86 -7.74 -2.17
N PHE A 26 -2.10 -7.94 -2.61
CA PHE A 26 -2.36 -8.57 -3.90
C PHE A 26 -2.03 -7.62 -5.06
N ALA A 27 -1.43 -8.18 -6.13
CA ALA A 27 -1.04 -7.42 -7.31
C ALA A 27 -2.21 -6.60 -7.91
N HIS A 28 -3.42 -7.16 -7.98
CA HIS A 28 -4.59 -6.45 -8.51
C HIS A 28 -4.97 -5.18 -7.71
N VAL A 29 -4.64 -5.13 -6.42
CA VAL A 29 -4.86 -3.92 -5.59
C VAL A 29 -3.89 -2.82 -6.03
N VAL A 30 -2.65 -3.18 -6.35
CA VAL A 30 -1.62 -2.27 -6.88
C VAL A 30 -1.98 -1.79 -8.28
N GLU A 31 -2.51 -2.67 -9.12
CA GLU A 31 -2.99 -2.30 -10.46
C GLU A 31 -4.15 -1.31 -10.39
N ASN A 32 -5.08 -1.49 -9.43
CA ASN A 32 -6.21 -0.59 -9.22
C ASN A 32 -5.81 0.82 -8.75
N VAL A 33 -4.65 0.98 -8.11
CA VAL A 33 -4.06 2.31 -7.80
C VAL A 33 -3.14 2.83 -8.92
N GLY A 34 -3.01 2.09 -10.01
CA GLY A 34 -2.22 2.40 -11.19
C GLY A 34 -0.77 1.96 -11.09
N ARG A 35 -0.06 2.25 -9.98
CA ARG A 35 1.34 1.84 -9.77
C ARG A 35 1.68 1.70 -8.29
N LYS A 36 2.71 0.91 -7.99
CA LYS A 36 3.22 0.69 -6.63
C LYS A 36 3.69 1.96 -5.92
N GLU A 37 4.20 2.96 -6.67
CA GLU A 37 4.68 4.22 -6.08
C GLU A 37 3.54 5.07 -5.49
N ASN A 38 2.29 4.80 -5.87
CA ASN A 38 1.11 5.48 -5.34
C ASN A 38 0.65 4.90 -3.99
N VAL A 39 1.26 3.81 -3.53
CA VAL A 39 0.90 3.18 -2.26
C VAL A 39 1.70 3.79 -1.13
N LEU A 40 0.95 4.42 -0.21
CA LEU A 40 1.49 4.98 1.02
C LEU A 40 0.99 4.17 2.21
N VAL A 41 1.90 3.78 3.09
CA VAL A 41 1.57 3.19 4.39
C VAL A 41 1.92 4.21 5.46
N ASN A 42 0.92 4.70 6.19
CA ASN A 42 1.09 5.79 7.18
C ASN A 42 1.77 7.05 6.59
N ASN A 43 1.40 7.45 5.37
CA ASN A 43 1.99 8.58 4.62
C ASN A 43 3.46 8.40 4.22
N ILE A 44 4.01 7.19 4.33
CA ILE A 44 5.38 6.87 3.93
C ILE A 44 5.30 6.01 2.66
N PRO A 45 6.16 6.24 1.65
CA PRO A 45 6.26 5.37 0.49
C PRO A 45 6.47 3.92 0.89
N SER A 46 5.72 3.02 0.26
CA SER A 46 5.82 1.60 0.55
C SER A 46 6.51 0.84 -0.58
N ASN A 47 7.39 -0.07 -0.18
CA ASN A 47 7.92 -1.07 -1.08
C ASN A 47 6.96 -2.25 -1.12
N ILE A 48 6.47 -2.57 -2.30
CA ILE A 48 5.60 -3.73 -2.52
C ILE A 48 6.40 -4.77 -3.28
N PRO A 49 6.84 -5.87 -2.62
CA PRO A 49 7.31 -7.03 -3.34
C PRO A 49 6.12 -7.61 -4.11
N LEU A 50 6.09 -7.40 -5.42
CA LEU A 50 5.11 -8.04 -6.30
C LEU A 50 5.39 -9.54 -6.27
N LEU A 51 4.44 -10.31 -5.75
CA LEU A 51 4.35 -11.76 -5.90
C LEU A 51 3.44 -12.09 -7.08
#